data_AF-A0A132UCK5-F1
#
_entry.id   AF-A0A132UCK5-F1
#
_cell.length_a   1.000
_cell.length_b   1.000
_cell.length_c   1.000
_cell.angle_alpha   90.00
_cell.angle_beta   90.00
_cell.angle_gamma   90.00
#
_symmetry.space_group_name_H-M   'P 1'
#
loop_
_entity.id
_entity.type
_entity.pdbx_description
1 polymer ?
#
loop_
_entity_poly.entity_id
_entity_poly.type
_entity_poly.pdbx_seq_one_letter_code
_entity_poly.pdbx_strand_id
1 'polypeptide(L)'
;MEDQGIVRLYLQRSQQAIIETKNKYGAYCRMIARNTLSSYSDIEECENDTYLGAWNAIPPNLPRKFPVFLGRITRNIALDKHSYNTAKKRNRKFEVILTELEDCIASPDTVETEYEAGEIANVINQFLYGLDEQARNLFIGRYWYSYSIKDLSMNFNMSSSKVKSILFRLRNKLKVHLEKEGVNL
;
A
#
# COMPACT_ATOMS: atom_id res chain seq x y z
N MET A 1 -4.52 21.49 11.44
CA MET A 1 -5.07 21.92 10.14
C MET A 1 -5.90 20.81 9.49
N GLU A 2 -6.96 21.15 8.74
CA GLU A 2 -7.75 20.19 7.95
C GLU A 2 -7.05 19.79 6.65
N ASP A 3 -7.39 18.62 6.10
CA ASP A 3 -6.77 18.03 4.90
C ASP A 3 -6.82 19.00 3.72
N GLN A 4 -7.97 19.62 3.48
CA GLN A 4 -8.16 20.58 2.39
C GLN A 4 -7.32 21.85 2.58
N GLY A 5 -7.05 22.24 3.84
CA GLY A 5 -6.13 23.32 4.15
C GLY A 5 -4.70 22.99 3.72
N ILE A 6 -4.24 21.78 4.05
CA ILE A 6 -2.90 21.30 3.68
C ILE A 6 -2.75 21.20 2.16
N VAL A 7 -3.75 20.65 1.47
CA VAL A 7 -3.75 20.56 0.00
C VAL A 7 -3.68 21.96 -0.63
N ARG A 8 -4.42 22.94 -0.12
CA ARG A 8 -4.33 24.33 -0.59
C ARG A 8 -2.93 24.92 -0.44
N LEU A 9 -2.23 24.64 0.65
CA LEU A 9 -0.84 25.08 0.82
C LEU A 9 0.10 24.47 -0.22
N TYR A 10 -0.07 23.19 -0.56
CA TYR A 10 0.69 22.56 -1.66
C TYR A 10 0.40 23.23 -3.01
N LEU A 11 -0.87 23.52 -3.31
CA LEU A 11 -1.26 24.22 -4.54
C LEU A 11 -0.63 25.61 -4.65
N GLN A 12 -0.50 26.30 -3.53
CA GLN A 12 0.15 27.61 -3.45
C GLN A 12 1.68 27.53 -3.39
N ARG A 13 2.27 26.34 -3.46
CA ARG A 13 3.71 26.10 -3.29
C ARG A 13 4.24 26.74 -1.99
N SER A 14 3.46 26.65 -0.91
CA SER A 14 3.87 27.13 0.41
C SER A 14 4.60 26.02 1.16
N GLN A 15 5.80 26.29 1.67
CA GLN A 15 6.57 25.33 2.46
C GLN A 15 5.85 24.90 3.76
N GLN A 16 4.91 25.71 4.25
CA GLN A 16 4.05 25.33 5.37
C GLN A 16 3.29 24.03 5.12
N ALA A 17 3.01 23.69 3.85
CA ALA A 17 2.37 22.43 3.48
C ALA A 17 3.13 21.21 4.03
N ILE A 18 4.47 21.23 3.97
CA ILE A 18 5.32 20.13 4.44
C ILE A 18 5.24 20.02 5.97
N ILE A 19 5.29 21.15 6.67
CA ILE A 19 5.22 21.20 8.14
C ILE A 19 3.87 20.65 8.62
N GLU A 20 2.77 21.13 8.04
CA GLU A 20 1.43 20.68 8.42
C GLU A 20 1.18 19.21 8.06
N THR A 21 1.72 18.76 6.92
CA THR A 21 1.65 17.34 6.53
C THR A 21 2.41 16.48 7.51
N LYS A 22 3.63 16.86 7.89
CA LYS A 22 4.44 16.14 8.88
C LYS A 22 3.75 16.06 10.23
N ASN A 23 3.26 17.19 10.72
CA ASN A 23 2.59 17.28 12.01
C ASN A 23 1.35 16.36 12.07
N LYS A 24 0.60 16.28 10.97
CA LYS A 24 -0.65 15.52 10.94
C LYS A 24 -0.49 14.06 10.52
N TYR A 25 0.40 13.77 9.57
CA TYR A 25 0.50 12.46 8.92
C TYR A 25 1.87 11.79 9.03
N GLY A 26 2.87 12.39 9.69
CA GLY A 26 4.18 11.77 9.82
C GLY A 26 4.13 10.39 10.48
N ALA A 27 3.32 10.23 11.54
CA ALA A 27 3.12 8.92 12.16
C ALA A 27 2.46 7.90 11.23
N TYR A 28 1.51 8.35 10.40
CA TYR A 28 0.84 7.52 9.40
C TYR A 28 1.81 7.06 8.30
N CYS A 29 2.63 7.97 7.76
CA CYS A 29 3.63 7.65 6.75
C CYS A 29 4.69 6.70 7.29
N ARG A 30 5.25 6.97 8.49
CA ARG A 30 6.20 6.07 9.15
C ARG A 30 5.61 4.68 9.42
N MET A 31 4.32 4.61 9.76
CA MET A 31 3.62 3.33 9.96
C MET A 31 3.54 2.51 8.67
N ILE A 32 3.31 3.13 7.51
CA ILE A 32 3.31 2.42 6.22
C ILE A 32 4.74 1.97 5.88
N ALA A 33 5.71 2.88 5.99
CA ALA A 33 7.11 2.61 5.66
C ALA A 33 7.69 1.45 6.51
N ARG A 34 7.46 1.45 7.83
CA ARG A 34 7.99 0.42 8.74
C ARG A 34 7.47 -0.99 8.48
N ASN A 35 6.33 -1.13 7.79
CA ASN A 35 5.77 -2.44 7.48
C ASN A 35 6.53 -3.10 6.31
N THR A 36 7.30 -2.31 5.55
CA THR A 36 8.11 -2.76 4.41
C THR A 36 9.61 -2.67 4.71
N LEU A 37 10.05 -1.58 5.34
CA LEU A 37 11.44 -1.25 5.63
C LEU A 37 11.84 -1.64 7.06
N SER A 38 13.04 -2.18 7.22
CA SER A 38 13.56 -2.66 8.51
C SER A 38 14.44 -1.64 9.25
N SER A 39 15.02 -0.67 8.54
CA SER A 39 15.92 0.35 9.11
C SER A 39 15.13 1.59 9.51
N TYR A 40 15.38 2.10 10.72
CA TYR A 40 14.79 3.36 11.18
C TYR A 40 15.19 4.55 10.29
N SER A 41 16.45 4.60 9.85
CA SER A 41 16.94 5.63 8.92
C SER A 41 16.19 5.60 7.59
N ASP A 42 15.94 4.41 7.05
CA ASP A 42 15.21 4.27 5.77
C ASP A 42 13.74 4.69 5.92
N ILE A 43 13.16 4.47 7.11
CA ILE A 43 11.79 4.89 7.42
C ILE A 43 11.69 6.42 7.49
N GLU A 44 12.64 7.10 8.13
CA GLU A 44 12.68 8.57 8.18
C GLU A 44 12.94 9.20 6.81
N GLU A 45 13.83 8.60 6.00
CA GLU A 45 14.08 9.02 4.63
C GLU A 45 12.81 8.89 3.78
N CYS A 46 12.13 7.74 3.84
CA CYS A 46 10.87 7.50 3.14
C CYS A 46 9.76 8.49 3.54
N GLU A 47 9.69 8.88 4.81
CA GLU A 47 8.77 9.93 5.26
C GLU A 47 9.08 11.27 4.59
N ASN A 48 10.35 11.70 4.56
CA ASN A 48 10.73 12.96 3.94
C ASN A 48 10.51 12.94 2.43
N ASP A 49 10.87 11.84 1.77
CA ASP A 49 10.65 11.63 0.35
C ASP A 49 9.15 11.62 0.00
N THR A 50 8.29 11.16 0.91
CA THR A 50 6.83 11.26 0.74
C THR A 50 6.40 12.72 0.61
N TYR A 51 6.94 13.62 1.42
CA TYR A 51 6.58 15.05 1.35
C TYR A 51 7.07 15.70 0.06
N LEU A 52 8.26 15.31 -0.41
CA LEU A 52 8.78 15.73 -1.71
C LEU A 52 7.94 15.17 -2.86
N GLY A 53 7.54 13.90 -2.79
CA GLY A 53 6.63 13.28 -3.75
C GLY A 53 5.28 13.99 -3.80
N ALA A 54 4.70 14.30 -2.65
CA ALA A 54 3.45 15.07 -2.56
C ALA A 54 3.61 16.49 -3.14
N TRP A 55 4.74 17.15 -2.84
CA TRP A 55 5.08 18.44 -3.43
C TRP A 55 5.16 18.36 -4.95
N ASN A 56 5.86 17.37 -5.50
CA ASN A 56 6.01 17.24 -6.95
C ASN A 56 4.70 16.88 -7.65
N ALA A 57 3.83 16.10 -6.99
CA ALA A 57 2.58 15.65 -7.57
C ALA A 57 1.43 16.67 -7.48
N ILE A 58 1.50 17.64 -6.56
CA ILE A 58 0.46 18.66 -6.34
C ILE A 58 1.03 20.06 -6.60
N PRO A 59 0.52 20.81 -7.60
CA PRO A 59 -0.34 20.44 -8.74
C PRO A 59 0.38 19.58 -9.81
N PRO A 60 -0.34 18.91 -10.74
CA PRO A 60 -1.75 19.09 -11.09
C PRO A 60 -2.75 18.21 -10.32
N ASN A 61 -2.29 17.26 -9.51
CA ASN A 61 -3.21 16.36 -8.80
C ASN A 61 -3.97 17.07 -7.67
N LEU A 62 -5.27 16.80 -7.57
CA LEU A 62 -6.14 17.26 -6.49
C LEU A 62 -6.68 16.05 -5.72
N PRO A 63 -6.00 15.62 -4.64
CA PRO A 63 -6.38 14.39 -3.96
C PRO A 63 -7.72 14.53 -3.25
N ARG A 64 -8.71 13.73 -3.67
CA ARG A 64 -10.04 13.65 -3.02
C ARG A 64 -9.94 13.20 -1.56
N LYS A 65 -8.98 12.30 -1.27
CA LYS A 65 -8.68 11.77 0.07
C LYS A 65 -7.18 11.90 0.31
N PHE A 66 -6.78 13.00 0.93
CA PHE A 66 -5.37 13.33 1.16
C PHE A 66 -4.57 12.23 1.91
N PRO A 67 -5.11 11.56 2.95
CA PRO A 67 -4.37 10.48 3.62
C PRO A 67 -4.09 9.30 2.70
N VAL A 68 -5.06 8.89 1.88
CA VAL A 68 -4.89 7.78 0.92
C VAL A 68 -3.86 8.14 -0.15
N PHE A 69 -3.86 9.39 -0.59
CA PHE A 69 -2.87 9.91 -1.55
C PHE A 69 -1.45 9.85 -0.98
N LEU A 70 -1.24 10.35 0.24
CA LEU A 70 0.04 10.25 0.94
C LEU A 70 0.45 8.80 1.13
N GLY A 71 -0.47 7.94 1.59
CA GLY A 71 -0.18 6.53 1.83
C GLY A 71 0.25 5.79 0.57
N ARG A 72 -0.34 6.11 -0.60
CA ARG A 72 0.10 5.58 -1.89
C ARG A 72 1.53 6.01 -2.22
N ILE A 73 1.86 7.30 -2.06
CA ILE A 73 3.21 7.82 -2.32
C ILE A 73 4.22 7.15 -1.38
N THR A 74 3.95 7.12 -0.07
CA THR A 74 4.81 6.47 0.92
C THR A 74 5.02 5.00 0.61
N ARG A 75 3.95 4.27 0.27
CA ARG A 75 4.05 2.85 -0.04
C ARG A 75 4.93 2.61 -1.26
N ASN A 76 4.75 3.39 -2.32
CA ASN A 76 5.57 3.25 -3.53
C ASN A 76 7.05 3.51 -3.23
N ILE A 77 7.38 4.59 -2.54
CA ILE A 77 8.76 4.90 -2.13
C ILE A 77 9.35 3.79 -1.25
N ALA A 78 8.57 3.27 -0.30
CA ALA A 78 9.03 2.18 0.57
C ALA A 78 9.30 0.88 -0.22
N LEU A 79 8.50 0.58 -1.25
CA LEU A 79 8.72 -0.57 -2.13
C LEU A 79 9.96 -0.39 -3.00
N ASP A 80 10.16 0.80 -3.57
CA ASP A 80 11.34 1.12 -4.38
C ASP A 80 12.63 0.99 -3.54
N LYS A 81 12.61 1.56 -2.32
CA LYS A 81 13.73 1.44 -1.37
C LYS A 81 13.95 0.00 -0.93
N HIS A 82 12.89 -0.77 -0.70
CA HIS A 82 12.99 -2.19 -0.39
C HIS A 82 13.68 -2.95 -1.53
N SER A 83 13.21 -2.80 -2.77
CA SER A 83 13.79 -3.42 -3.96
C SER A 83 15.26 -3.08 -4.14
N TYR A 84 15.64 -1.80 -3.93
CA TYR A 84 17.03 -1.35 -3.96
C TYR A 84 17.89 -2.05 -2.88
N ASN A 85 17.37 -2.15 -1.65
CA ASN A 85 18.06 -2.81 -0.54
C ASN A 85 18.19 -4.32 -0.74
N THR A 86 17.17 -4.98 -1.31
CA THR A 86 17.12 -6.43 -1.51
C THR A 86 17.78 -6.90 -2.80
N ALA A 87 18.05 -6.02 -3.77
CA ALA A 87 18.91 -6.34 -4.90
C ALA A 87 20.30 -6.87 -4.46
N LYS A 88 20.70 -6.60 -3.21
CA LYS A 88 21.90 -7.15 -2.55
C LYS A 88 21.61 -8.24 -1.48
N LYS A 89 20.45 -8.92 -1.55
CA LYS A 89 20.00 -10.07 -0.71
C LYS A 89 19.84 -9.82 0.80
N ARG A 90 19.08 -8.79 1.22
CA ARG A 90 18.82 -8.54 2.65
C ARG A 90 17.42 -7.97 2.96
N ASN A 91 16.34 -8.77 3.02
CA ASN A 91 15.17 -8.50 3.89
C ASN A 91 14.12 -9.65 3.90
N ARG A 92 13.90 -10.34 5.03
CA ARG A 92 13.01 -11.54 5.07
C ARG A 92 11.53 -11.28 5.37
N LYS A 93 11.15 -10.13 5.92
CA LYS A 93 9.77 -9.94 6.45
C LYS A 93 8.75 -9.61 5.38
N PHE A 94 9.09 -8.72 4.45
CA PHE A 94 8.22 -8.34 3.35
C PHE A 94 8.11 -9.46 2.30
N GLU A 95 9.19 -10.26 2.14
CA GLU A 95 9.21 -11.48 1.31
C GLU A 95 8.01 -12.41 1.62
N VAL A 96 7.64 -12.60 2.89
CA VAL A 96 6.48 -13.45 3.24
C VAL A 96 5.17 -12.94 2.63
N ILE A 97 4.96 -11.63 2.56
CA ILE A 97 3.73 -11.06 1.97
C ILE A 97 3.75 -11.22 0.46
N LEU A 98 4.93 -11.06 -0.17
CA LEU A 98 5.10 -11.29 -1.61
C LEU A 98 4.82 -12.75 -1.98
N THR A 99 5.43 -13.70 -1.26
CA THR A 99 5.19 -15.14 -1.47
C THR A 99 3.73 -15.53 -1.25
N GLU A 100 3.00 -14.85 -0.34
CA GLU A 100 1.56 -15.09 -0.22
C GLU A 100 0.78 -14.73 -1.50
N LEU A 101 1.20 -13.70 -2.23
CA LEU A 101 0.54 -13.22 -3.45
C LEU A 101 1.07 -13.84 -4.74
N GLU A 102 2.28 -14.41 -4.75
CA GLU A 102 2.89 -15.08 -5.92
C GLU A 102 1.96 -16.15 -6.51
N ASP A 103 1.24 -16.90 -5.67
CA ASP A 103 0.28 -17.92 -6.13
C ASP A 103 -1.01 -17.35 -6.75
N CYS A 104 -1.23 -16.03 -6.64
CA CYS A 104 -2.46 -15.34 -7.03
C CYS A 104 -2.33 -14.49 -8.30
N ILE A 105 -1.12 -14.09 -8.68
CA ILE A 105 -0.88 -13.16 -9.80
C ILE A 105 0.31 -13.70 -10.58
N ALA A 106 0.15 -13.91 -11.90
CA ALA A 106 1.27 -14.23 -12.78
C ALA A 106 2.36 -13.18 -12.64
N SER A 107 3.63 -13.58 -12.70
CA SER A 107 4.66 -12.63 -13.13
C SER A 107 4.38 -12.30 -14.59
N PRO A 108 4.14 -11.04 -14.98
CA PRO A 108 4.04 -10.69 -16.38
C PRO A 108 5.44 -10.83 -16.98
N ASP A 109 5.61 -11.75 -17.93
CA ASP A 109 6.82 -11.83 -18.77
C ASP A 109 6.90 -10.65 -19.78
N THR A 110 6.04 -9.63 -19.63
CA THR A 110 5.85 -8.57 -20.61
C THR A 110 5.75 -7.19 -19.96
N VAL A 111 6.23 -6.18 -20.70
CA VAL A 111 6.12 -4.76 -20.35
C VAL A 111 4.63 -4.39 -20.35
N GLU A 112 4.00 -4.42 -19.18
CA GLU A 112 2.60 -4.03 -19.00
C GLU A 112 2.40 -2.55 -19.36
N THR A 113 1.32 -2.25 -20.09
CA THR A 113 0.91 -0.88 -20.40
C THR A 113 0.06 -0.29 -19.25
N GLU A 114 0.01 1.05 -19.13
CA GLU A 114 -0.83 1.72 -18.12
C GLU A 114 -2.32 1.34 -18.22
N TYR A 115 -2.79 1.01 -19.43
CA TYR A 115 -4.16 0.57 -19.69
C TYR A 115 -4.44 -0.80 -19.06
N GLU A 116 -3.55 -1.78 -19.26
CA GLU A 116 -3.67 -3.12 -18.67
C GLU A 116 -3.62 -3.07 -17.14
N ALA A 117 -2.73 -2.25 -16.58
CA ALA A 117 -2.67 -2.03 -15.14
C ALA A 117 -3.98 -1.44 -14.58
N GLY A 118 -4.64 -0.57 -15.35
CA GLY A 118 -5.96 -0.01 -15.01
C GLY A 118 -7.07 -1.07 -14.99
N GLU A 119 -7.09 -1.97 -15.96
CA GLU A 119 -8.08 -3.06 -16.05
C GLU A 119 -7.91 -4.07 -14.92
N ILE A 120 -6.66 -4.49 -14.63
CA ILE A 120 -6.37 -5.36 -13.49
C ILE A 120 -6.80 -4.70 -12.17
N ALA A 121 -6.52 -3.40 -12.00
CA ALA A 121 -6.94 -2.66 -10.83
C ALA A 121 -8.49 -2.63 -10.69
N ASN A 122 -9.22 -2.49 -11.80
CA ASN A 122 -10.68 -2.54 -11.81
C ASN A 122 -11.21 -3.91 -11.36
N VAL A 123 -10.64 -5.00 -11.88
CA VAL A 123 -11.01 -6.38 -11.48
C VAL A 123 -10.76 -6.60 -9.97
N ILE A 124 -9.60 -6.18 -9.46
CA ILE A 124 -9.29 -6.29 -8.03
C ILE A 124 -10.27 -5.45 -7.19
N ASN A 125 -10.63 -4.25 -7.64
CA ASN A 125 -11.62 -3.43 -6.94
C ASN A 125 -12.99 -4.11 -6.89
N GLN A 126 -13.45 -4.70 -7.99
CA GLN A 126 -14.72 -5.45 -8.02
C GLN A 126 -14.71 -6.63 -7.06
N PHE A 127 -13.62 -7.41 -7.04
CA PHE A 127 -13.42 -8.47 -6.05
C PHE A 127 -13.55 -7.95 -4.61
N LEU A 128 -12.83 -6.88 -4.27
CA LEU A 128 -12.85 -6.30 -2.93
C LEU A 128 -14.23 -5.77 -2.54
N TYR A 129 -14.95 -5.14 -3.48
CA TYR A 129 -16.32 -4.67 -3.23
C TYR A 129 -17.32 -5.81 -2.99
N GLY A 130 -17.07 -7.00 -3.55
CA GLY A 130 -17.86 -8.20 -3.30
C GLY A 130 -17.61 -8.89 -1.96
N LEU A 131 -16.60 -8.48 -1.19
CA LEU A 131 -16.31 -9.03 0.14
C LEU A 131 -17.11 -8.34 1.24
N ASP A 132 -17.39 -9.07 2.32
CA ASP A 132 -17.85 -8.46 3.56
C ASP A 132 -16.77 -7.52 4.13
N GLU A 133 -17.21 -6.54 4.93
CA GLU A 133 -16.35 -5.47 5.42
C GLU A 133 -15.13 -6.00 6.20
N GLN A 134 -15.34 -7.02 7.04
CA GLN A 134 -14.28 -7.58 7.88
C GLN A 134 -13.22 -8.30 7.02
N ALA A 135 -13.66 -9.12 6.05
CA ALA A 135 -12.79 -9.79 5.11
C ALA A 135 -12.01 -8.79 4.23
N ARG A 136 -12.70 -7.77 3.70
CA ARG A 136 -12.09 -6.70 2.90
C ARG A 136 -11.02 -5.96 3.68
N ASN A 137 -11.31 -5.56 4.93
CA ASN A 137 -10.38 -4.82 5.76
C ASN A 137 -9.17 -5.67 6.20
N LEU A 138 -9.35 -6.98 6.43
CA LEU A 138 -8.24 -7.91 6.64
C LEU A 138 -7.35 -8.00 5.40
N PHE A 139 -7.95 -8.12 4.21
CA PHE A 139 -7.21 -8.22 2.95
C PHE A 139 -6.40 -6.95 2.65
N ILE A 140 -7.05 -5.78 2.74
CA ILE A 140 -6.39 -4.47 2.57
C ILE A 140 -5.30 -4.28 3.63
N GLY A 141 -5.58 -4.63 4.89
CA GLY A 141 -4.61 -4.59 5.97
C GLY A 141 -3.37 -5.43 5.68
N ARG A 142 -3.56 -6.64 5.15
CA ARG A 142 -2.45 -7.55 4.82
C ARG A 142 -1.65 -7.12 3.60
N TYR A 143 -2.32 -6.76 2.51
CA TYR A 143 -1.66 -6.62 1.19
C TYR A 143 -1.39 -5.17 0.78
N TRP A 144 -2.22 -4.22 1.23
CA TRP A 144 -1.96 -2.79 1.00
C TRP A 144 -1.13 -2.19 2.12
N TYR A 145 -1.54 -2.36 3.38
CA TYR A 145 -0.79 -1.81 4.53
C TYR A 145 0.39 -2.68 4.97
N SER A 146 0.48 -3.91 4.50
CA SER A 146 1.55 -4.85 4.88
C SER A 146 1.59 -5.18 6.38
N TYR A 147 0.43 -5.14 7.05
CA TYR A 147 0.34 -5.51 8.46
C TYR A 147 0.72 -6.98 8.67
N SER A 148 1.40 -7.25 9.79
CA SER A 148 1.71 -8.62 10.18
C SER A 148 0.43 -9.35 10.62
N ILE A 149 0.47 -10.69 10.59
CA ILE A 149 -0.62 -11.50 11.15
C ILE A 149 -0.89 -11.12 12.61
N LYS A 150 0.15 -10.76 13.37
CA LYS A 150 0.03 -10.33 14.78
C LYS A 150 -0.75 -9.02 14.89
N ASP A 151 -0.42 -8.02 14.06
CA ASP A 151 -1.11 -6.73 14.06
C ASP A 151 -2.58 -6.90 13.66
N LEU A 152 -2.87 -7.71 12.64
CA LEU A 152 -4.23 -8.03 12.23
C LEU A 152 -5.00 -8.77 13.33
N SER A 153 -4.36 -9.74 14.00
CA SER A 153 -4.96 -10.43 15.14
C SER A 153 -5.37 -9.50 16.26
N MET A 154 -4.53 -8.52 16.60
CA MET A 154 -4.82 -7.53 17.62
C MET A 154 -5.93 -6.57 17.18
N ASN A 155 -5.82 -6.01 15.98
CA ASN A 155 -6.76 -5.00 15.46
C ASN A 155 -8.18 -5.55 15.25
N PHE A 156 -8.31 -6.83 14.89
CA PHE A 156 -9.59 -7.47 14.62
C PHE A 156 -10.08 -8.38 15.77
N ASN A 157 -9.32 -8.46 16.87
CA ASN A 157 -9.60 -9.36 18.00
C ASN A 157 -9.81 -10.82 17.56
N MET A 158 -8.85 -11.37 16.81
CA MET A 158 -8.91 -12.73 16.27
C MET A 158 -7.61 -13.50 16.53
N SER A 159 -7.71 -14.82 16.68
CA SER A 159 -6.52 -15.67 16.72
C SER A 159 -5.74 -15.59 15.41
N SER A 160 -4.41 -15.70 15.51
CA SER A 160 -3.52 -15.72 14.33
C SER A 160 -3.92 -16.80 13.33
N SER A 161 -4.39 -17.96 13.82
CA SER A 161 -4.87 -19.06 12.98
C SER A 161 -6.13 -18.69 12.19
N LYS A 162 -7.08 -17.97 12.82
CA LYS A 162 -8.29 -17.48 12.14
C LYS A 162 -7.93 -16.47 11.05
N VAL A 163 -7.05 -15.51 11.35
CA VAL A 163 -6.58 -14.52 10.36
C VAL A 163 -5.93 -15.21 9.16
N LYS A 164 -4.99 -16.13 9.40
CA LYS A 164 -4.34 -16.91 8.32
C LYS A 164 -5.34 -17.68 7.46
N SER A 165 -6.31 -18.34 8.09
CA SER A 165 -7.35 -19.12 7.39
C SER A 165 -8.22 -18.23 6.51
N ILE A 166 -8.64 -17.06 7.00
CA ILE A 166 -9.42 -16.09 6.22
C ILE A 166 -8.60 -15.59 5.04
N LEU A 167 -7.38 -15.12 5.25
CA LEU A 167 -6.52 -14.60 4.19
C LEU A 167 -6.24 -15.64 3.11
N PHE A 168 -5.95 -16.89 3.49
CA PHE A 168 -5.75 -17.99 2.54
C PHE A 168 -7.00 -18.22 1.66
N ARG A 169 -8.19 -18.27 2.25
CA ARG A 169 -9.44 -18.42 1.51
C ARG A 169 -9.70 -17.24 0.58
N LEU A 170 -9.40 -16.02 1.01
CA LEU A 170 -9.56 -14.81 0.19
C LEU A 170 -8.61 -14.81 -1.00
N ARG A 171 -7.35 -15.22 -0.82
CA ARG A 171 -6.39 -15.38 -1.91
C ARG A 171 -6.86 -16.39 -2.96
N ASN A 172 -7.35 -17.56 -2.54
CA ASN A 172 -7.90 -18.54 -3.47
C ASN A 172 -9.13 -18.00 -4.23
N LYS A 173 -9.98 -17.21 -3.56
CA LYS A 173 -11.12 -16.56 -4.23
C LYS A 173 -10.68 -15.49 -5.22
N LEU A 174 -9.66 -14.70 -4.86
CA LEU A 174 -9.08 -13.69 -5.75
C LEU A 174 -8.52 -14.36 -7.00
N LYS A 175 -7.74 -15.44 -6.84
CA LYS A 175 -7.19 -16.23 -7.94
C LYS A 175 -8.27 -16.67 -8.93
N VAL A 176 -9.32 -17.33 -8.44
CA VAL A 176 -10.47 -17.76 -9.27
C VAL A 176 -11.20 -16.57 -9.91
N HIS A 177 -11.24 -15.41 -9.26
CA HIS A 177 -11.86 -14.21 -9.82
C HIS A 177 -11.02 -13.63 -10.96
N LEU A 178 -9.69 -13.54 -10.80
CA LEU A 178 -8.77 -13.09 -11.85
C LEU A 178 -8.80 -14.00 -13.08
N GLU A 179 -8.79 -15.32 -12.89
CA GLU A 179 -8.90 -16.31 -13.97
C GLU A 179 -10.20 -16.13 -14.79
N LYS A 180 -11.32 -15.81 -14.13
CA LYS A 180 -12.62 -15.62 -14.80
C LYS A 180 -12.68 -14.34 -15.64
N GLU A 181 -11.99 -13.29 -15.21
CA GLU A 181 -11.92 -12.01 -15.91
C GLU A 181 -10.81 -12.00 -16.99
N GLY A 182 -10.21 -13.16 -17.29
CA GLY A 182 -9.20 -13.31 -18.34
C GLY A 182 -7.82 -12.77 -17.96
N VAL A 183 -7.59 -12.46 -16.68
CA VAL A 183 -6.26 -12.16 -16.16
C VAL A 183 -5.54 -13.50 -15.95
N ASN A 184 -4.75 -13.92 -16.94
CA ASN A 184 -4.05 -15.19 -16.90
C ASN A 184 -2.95 -15.19 -15.83
N LEU A 185 -2.84 -16.33 -15.14
CA LEU A 185 -1.80 -16.68 -14.15
C LEU A 185 -0.54 -17.25 -14.81
#